data_AF-A0A258L8S2-F1
#
_entry.id   AF-A0A258L8S2-F1
#
_cell.length_a   1.000
_cell.length_b   1.000
_cell.length_c   1.000
_cell.angle_alpha   90.00
_cell.angle_beta   90.00
_cell.angle_gamma   90.00
#
_symmetry.space_group_name_H-M   'P 1'
#
loop_
_entity.id
_entity.type
_entity.pdbx_description
1 polymer ?
#
loop_
_entity_poly.entity_id
_entity_poly.type
_entity_poly.pdbx_seq_one_letter_code
_entity_poly.pdbx_strand_id
1 'polypeptide(L)'
;MNRRAAGIGLGVVVLAADQASKYAVLHQLGLTDGHFLVLLPVLNFVLVWNHGVTFGMFNGLGGLGIVLLAAVALTVVSALGVWLWNTERLVTTLAIGAIAGGAIGNVSDRLRYGAVVDFIQAHIGAYSWYVFNVGDAAIVCGVGVLMAESLLRGNATGDRKAP
;
A
#
# COMPACT_ATOMS: atom_id res chain seq x y z
N MET A 1 -16.70 20.16 2.14
CA MET A 1 -16.05 19.14 1.27
C MET A 1 -16.78 17.82 1.43
N ASN A 2 -17.22 17.20 0.33
CA ASN A 2 -17.88 15.89 0.38
C ASN A 2 -16.87 14.85 0.90
N ARG A 3 -17.16 14.18 2.03
CA ARG A 3 -16.23 13.26 2.71
C ARG A 3 -15.79 12.12 1.79
N ARG A 4 -16.70 11.63 0.95
CA ARG A 4 -16.40 10.62 -0.08
C ARG A 4 -15.42 11.15 -1.11
N ALA A 5 -15.61 12.39 -1.57
CA ALA A 5 -14.69 13.05 -2.49
C ALA A 5 -13.30 13.26 -1.86
N ALA A 6 -13.22 13.48 -0.55
CA ALA A 6 -11.94 13.55 0.16
C ALA A 6 -11.23 12.19 0.17
N GLY A 7 -11.94 11.09 0.45
CA GLY A 7 -11.38 9.73 0.36
C GLY A 7 -10.91 9.38 -1.05
N ILE A 8 -11.76 9.61 -2.06
CA ILE A 8 -11.40 9.39 -3.47
C ILE A 8 -10.19 10.26 -3.87
N GLY A 9 -10.22 11.55 -3.50
CA GLY A 9 -9.14 12.49 -3.77
C GLY A 9 -7.83 12.04 -3.16
N LEU A 10 -7.82 11.58 -1.91
CA LEU A 10 -6.63 11.03 -1.28
C LEU A 10 -6.14 9.76 -1.99
N GLY A 11 -7.05 8.88 -2.42
CA GLY A 11 -6.67 7.69 -3.18
C GLY A 11 -6.00 8.03 -4.51
N VAL A 12 -6.48 9.05 -5.23
CA VAL A 12 -5.85 9.56 -6.45
C VAL A 12 -4.46 10.13 -6.16
N VAL A 13 -4.32 10.90 -5.07
CA VAL A 13 -3.02 11.46 -4.67
C VAL A 13 -2.02 10.35 -4.33
N VAL A 14 -2.44 9.34 -3.57
CA VAL A 14 -1.58 8.19 -3.22
C VAL A 14 -1.16 7.43 -4.47
N LEU A 15 -2.11 7.13 -5.36
CA LEU A 15 -1.82 6.45 -6.62
C LEU A 15 -0.82 7.25 -7.48
N ALA A 16 -1.03 8.56 -7.61
CA ALA A 16 -0.13 9.43 -8.36
C ALA A 16 1.26 9.49 -7.73
N ALA A 17 1.35 9.60 -6.40
CA ALA A 17 2.63 9.61 -5.69
C ALA A 17 3.37 8.27 -5.83
N ASP A 18 2.67 7.15 -5.70
CA ASP A 18 3.23 5.81 -5.90
C ASP A 18 3.80 5.65 -7.32
N GLN A 19 2.99 5.90 -8.34
CA GLN A 19 3.41 5.72 -9.74
C GLN A 19 4.52 6.71 -10.14
N ALA A 20 4.47 7.96 -9.66
CA ALA A 20 5.53 8.93 -9.91
C ALA A 20 6.85 8.52 -9.24
N SER A 21 6.81 8.03 -8.00
CA SER A 21 8.00 7.58 -7.29
C SER A 21 8.64 6.36 -7.94
N LYS A 22 7.84 5.37 -8.35
CA LYS A 22 8.28 4.20 -9.12
C LYS A 22 8.88 4.59 -10.47
N TYR A 23 8.24 5.51 -11.18
CA TYR A 23 8.77 6.04 -12.45
C TYR A 23 10.13 6.71 -12.26
N ALA A 24 10.30 7.52 -11.21
CA ALA A 24 11.58 8.16 -10.91
C ALA A 24 12.69 7.13 -10.62
N VAL A 25 12.39 6.09 -9.84
CA VAL A 25 13.32 4.99 -9.54
C VAL A 25 13.73 4.26 -10.82
N LEU A 26 12.77 3.90 -11.67
CA LEU A 26 13.02 3.13 -12.88
C LEU A 26 13.78 3.89 -13.98
N HIS A 27 13.61 5.21 -14.06
CA HIS A 27 14.06 5.96 -15.24
C HIS A 27 14.98 7.14 -14.95
N GLN A 28 15.01 7.65 -13.72
CA GLN A 28 15.75 8.88 -13.37
C GLN A 28 16.90 8.62 -12.41
N LEU A 29 16.75 7.65 -11.50
CA LEU A 29 17.77 7.38 -10.48
C LEU A 29 18.89 6.44 -10.94
N GLY A 30 18.75 5.81 -12.11
CA GLY A 30 19.76 4.89 -12.65
C GLY A 30 20.01 3.67 -11.75
N LEU A 31 19.03 3.30 -10.92
CA LEU A 31 19.13 2.15 -10.04
C LEU A 31 19.02 0.85 -10.86
N THR A 32 20.04 0.02 -10.77
CA THR A 32 20.10 -1.31 -11.38
C THR A 32 20.21 -2.39 -10.31
N ASP A 33 20.03 -3.66 -10.69
CA ASP A 33 20.13 -4.78 -9.76
C ASP A 33 21.45 -4.75 -8.97
N GLY A 34 21.34 -4.83 -7.64
CA GLY A 34 22.47 -4.82 -6.72
C GLY A 34 23.01 -3.43 -6.34
N HIS A 35 22.49 -2.35 -6.93
CA HIS A 35 22.86 -0.99 -6.58
C HIS A 35 21.83 -0.35 -5.63
N PHE A 36 22.31 0.44 -4.68
CA PHE A 36 21.47 1.23 -3.79
C PHE A 36 21.98 2.67 -3.71
N LEU A 37 21.03 3.60 -3.56
CA LEU A 37 21.26 5.00 -3.27
C LEU A 37 20.94 5.23 -1.79
N VAL A 38 21.93 5.70 -1.02
CA VAL A 38 21.71 6.04 0.39
C VAL A 38 20.92 7.36 0.45
N LEU A 39 19.70 7.32 1.00
CA LEU A 39 18.89 8.51 1.21
C LEU A 39 19.15 9.08 2.62
N LEU A 40 19.15 8.22 3.63
CA LEU A 40 19.44 8.50 5.03
C LEU A 40 20.27 7.34 5.63
N PRO A 41 20.93 7.53 6.80
CA PRO A 41 21.67 6.45 7.46
C PRO A 41 20.86 5.18 7.76
N VAL A 42 19.53 5.27 7.75
CA VAL A 42 18.58 4.19 8.02
C VAL A 42 17.66 3.88 6.83
N LEU A 43 17.87 4.54 5.68
CA LEU A 43 16.95 4.46 4.55
C LEU A 43 17.72 4.53 3.22
N ASN A 44 17.59 3.48 2.42
CA ASN A 44 18.14 3.41 1.07
C ASN A 44 17.02 3.36 0.03
N PHE A 45 17.31 3.83 -1.17
CA PHE A 45 16.60 3.42 -2.37
C PHE A 45 17.36 2.31 -3.07
N VAL A 46 16.70 1.18 -3.28
CA VAL A 46 17.20 0.01 -4.02
C VAL A 46 16.14 -0.32 -5.08
N LEU A 47 16.45 -1.06 -6.13
CA LEU A 47 15.40 -1.59 -7.03
C LEU A 47 15.17 -3.07 -6.73
N VAL A 48 13.93 -3.42 -6.40
CA VAL A 48 13.50 -4.81 -6.21
C VAL A 48 12.24 -5.07 -7.02
N TRP A 49 12.31 -6.05 -7.91
CA TRP A 49 11.13 -6.55 -8.63
C TRP A 49 10.42 -7.61 -7.81
N ASN A 50 9.30 -7.22 -7.20
CA ASN A 50 8.52 -8.11 -6.36
C ASN A 50 7.49 -8.88 -7.20
N HIS A 51 7.89 -10.08 -7.61
CA HIS A 51 7.02 -11.07 -8.26
C HIS A 51 6.13 -11.85 -7.26
N GLY A 52 6.33 -11.64 -5.97
CA GLY A 52 5.85 -12.52 -4.92
C GLY A 52 4.40 -12.32 -4.49
N VAL A 53 3.78 -13.45 -4.14
CA VAL A 53 3.32 -13.68 -2.77
C VAL A 53 4.47 -14.34 -2.02
N THR A 54 4.84 -13.78 -0.89
CA THR A 54 5.78 -14.30 0.11
C THR A 54 5.64 -15.83 0.29
N PHE A 55 6.77 -16.56 0.33
CA PHE A 55 6.90 -18.02 0.58
C PHE A 55 6.70 -19.00 -0.58
N GLY A 56 6.85 -18.58 -1.85
CA GLY A 56 6.96 -19.56 -2.95
C GLY A 56 5.67 -20.29 -3.34
N MET A 57 4.56 -20.05 -2.61
CA MET A 57 3.28 -20.74 -2.78
C MET A 57 2.66 -20.57 -4.18
N PHE A 58 3.08 -19.54 -4.92
CA PHE A 58 2.65 -19.26 -6.29
C PHE A 58 3.80 -18.96 -7.26
N ASN A 59 5.05 -19.15 -6.85
CA ASN A 59 6.21 -18.89 -7.73
C ASN A 59 6.24 -19.84 -8.95
N GLY A 60 5.63 -21.01 -8.82
CA GLY A 60 5.43 -21.96 -9.93
C GLY A 60 4.20 -21.67 -10.80
N LEU A 61 3.37 -20.68 -10.46
CA LEU A 61 2.17 -20.35 -11.22
C LEU A 61 2.42 -19.36 -12.37
N GLY A 62 3.60 -18.74 -12.43
CA GLY A 62 3.95 -17.74 -13.45
C GLY A 62 2.87 -16.66 -13.57
N GLY A 63 2.33 -16.50 -14.77
CA GLY A 63 1.25 -15.53 -15.06
C GLY A 63 0.00 -15.68 -14.20
N LEU A 64 -0.33 -16.90 -13.74
CA LEU A 64 -1.52 -17.14 -12.94
C LEU A 64 -1.39 -16.51 -11.53
N GLY A 65 -0.19 -16.48 -10.94
CA GLY A 65 0.05 -15.84 -9.65
C GLY A 65 -0.18 -14.32 -9.71
N ILE A 66 0.24 -13.69 -10.80
CA ILE A 66 0.02 -12.25 -11.07
C ILE A 66 -1.48 -11.94 -11.12
N VAL A 67 -2.24 -12.74 -11.88
CA VAL A 67 -3.69 -12.56 -12.03
C VAL A 67 -4.42 -12.78 -10.71
N LEU A 68 -4.06 -13.83 -9.96
CA LEU A 68 -4.69 -14.10 -8.65
C LEU A 68 -4.46 -12.97 -7.66
N LEU A 69 -3.23 -12.45 -7.57
CA LEU A 69 -2.92 -11.33 -6.69
C LEU A 69 -3.67 -10.06 -7.09
N ALA A 70 -3.70 -9.75 -8.38
CA ALA A 70 -4.45 -8.62 -8.89
C ALA A 70 -5.96 -8.78 -8.58
N ALA A 71 -6.51 -9.96 -8.80
CA ALA A 71 -7.92 -10.26 -8.53
C ALA A 71 -8.28 -10.10 -7.04
N VAL A 72 -7.45 -10.62 -6.13
CA VAL A 72 -7.65 -10.45 -4.69
C VAL A 72 -7.59 -8.97 -4.31
N ALA A 73 -6.58 -8.24 -4.77
CA ALA A 73 -6.44 -6.81 -4.48
C ALA A 73 -7.66 -6.01 -4.99
N LEU A 74 -8.11 -6.26 -6.22
CA LEU A 74 -9.30 -5.61 -6.78
C LEU A 74 -10.59 -5.97 -6.04
N THR A 75 -10.69 -7.22 -5.55
CA THR A 75 -11.83 -7.66 -4.72
C THR A 75 -11.88 -6.87 -3.41
N VAL A 76 -10.73 -6.72 -2.74
CA VAL A 76 -10.62 -5.92 -1.51
C VAL A 76 -10.94 -4.45 -1.78
N VAL A 77 -10.38 -3.85 -2.83
CA VAL A 77 -10.67 -2.46 -3.21
C VAL A 77 -12.16 -2.26 -3.50
N SER A 78 -12.82 -3.21 -4.16
CA SER A 78 -14.26 -3.15 -4.44
C SER A 78 -15.09 -3.20 -3.16
N ALA A 79 -14.75 -4.10 -2.23
CA ALA A 79 -15.41 -4.18 -0.92
C ALA A 79 -15.21 -2.88 -0.11
N LEU A 80 -14.01 -2.32 -0.12
CA LEU A 80 -13.71 -1.03 0.50
C LEU A 80 -14.48 0.11 -0.17
N GLY A 81 -14.67 0.08 -1.49
CA GLY A 81 -15.50 1.04 -2.22
C GLY A 81 -16.96 1.02 -1.80
N VAL A 82 -17.53 -0.18 -1.56
CA VAL A 82 -18.88 -0.33 -0.99
C VAL A 82 -18.92 0.26 0.43
N TRP A 83 -17.92 -0.02 1.26
CA TRP A 83 -17.85 0.56 2.61
C TRP A 83 -17.70 2.09 2.59
N LEU A 84 -16.89 2.63 1.67
CA LEU A 84 -16.71 4.07 1.49
C LEU A 84 -18.05 4.78 1.23
N TRP A 85 -18.96 4.13 0.50
CA TRP A 85 -20.27 4.70 0.20
C TRP A 85 -21.18 4.78 1.43
N ASN A 86 -21.04 3.82 2.35
CA ASN A 86 -21.89 3.67 3.53
C ASN A 86 -21.35 4.38 4.78
N THR A 87 -20.06 4.73 4.83
CA THR A 87 -19.48 5.42 5.99
C THR A 87 -19.69 6.93 5.91
N GLU A 88 -20.04 7.53 7.04
CA GLU A 88 -20.13 8.99 7.17
C GLU A 88 -18.85 9.61 7.76
N ARG A 89 -17.84 8.82 8.10
CA ARG A 89 -16.70 9.32 8.88
C ARG A 89 -15.52 9.67 8.01
N LEU A 90 -15.04 10.91 8.15
CA LEU A 90 -13.94 11.42 7.34
C LEU A 90 -12.67 10.56 7.50
N VAL A 91 -12.31 10.19 8.72
CA VAL A 91 -11.13 9.35 9.00
C VAL A 91 -11.21 8.01 8.26
N THR A 92 -12.35 7.32 8.36
CA THR A 92 -12.60 6.07 7.62
C THR A 92 -12.51 6.29 6.12
N THR A 93 -13.11 7.36 5.58
CA THR A 93 -13.06 7.64 4.13
C THR A 93 -11.65 7.88 3.63
N LEU A 94 -10.81 8.60 4.39
CA LEU A 94 -9.42 8.87 4.04
C LEU A 94 -8.57 7.60 4.11
N ALA A 95 -8.75 6.79 5.16
CA ALA A 95 -8.04 5.53 5.30
C ALA A 95 -8.38 4.55 4.16
N ILE A 96 -9.66 4.43 3.80
CA ILE A 96 -10.09 3.64 2.62
C ILE A 96 -9.45 4.18 1.34
N GLY A 97 -9.47 5.51 1.16
CA GLY A 97 -8.83 6.16 0.02
C GLY A 97 -7.35 5.80 -0.13
N ALA A 98 -6.58 5.89 0.96
CA ALA A 98 -5.17 5.56 0.98
C ALA A 98 -4.91 4.08 0.64
N ILE A 99 -5.67 3.15 1.24
CA ILE A 99 -5.57 1.71 0.96
C ILE A 99 -5.89 1.44 -0.52
N ALA A 100 -6.97 2.01 -1.03
CA ALA A 100 -7.39 1.81 -2.41
C ALA A 100 -6.35 2.35 -3.41
N GLY A 101 -5.83 3.56 -3.18
CA GLY A 101 -4.80 4.16 -4.03
C GLY A 101 -3.53 3.29 -4.11
N GLY A 102 -3.02 2.84 -2.96
CA GLY A 102 -1.83 1.98 -2.91
C GLY A 102 -2.06 0.60 -3.55
N ALA A 103 -3.22 -0.01 -3.28
CA ALA A 103 -3.57 -1.30 -3.86
C ALA A 103 -3.71 -1.23 -5.39
N ILE A 104 -4.36 -0.17 -5.91
CA ILE A 104 -4.50 0.05 -7.35
C ILE A 104 -3.12 0.24 -8.00
N GLY A 105 -2.22 1.03 -7.40
CA GLY A 105 -0.86 1.22 -7.93
C GLY A 105 -0.10 -0.10 -8.05
N ASN A 106 -0.15 -0.93 -7.01
CA ASN A 106 0.47 -2.25 -7.01
C ASN A 106 -0.18 -3.24 -7.99
N VAL A 107 -1.48 -3.10 -8.29
CA VAL A 107 -2.15 -3.88 -9.35
C VAL A 107 -1.69 -3.38 -10.73
N SER A 108 -1.61 -2.07 -10.94
CA SER A 108 -1.15 -1.48 -12.19
C SER A 108 0.25 -1.96 -12.56
N ASP A 109 1.18 -2.00 -11.60
CA ASP A 109 2.52 -2.54 -11.84
C ASP A 109 2.47 -4.01 -12.25
N ARG A 110 1.70 -4.84 -11.53
CA ARG A 110 1.56 -6.27 -11.84
C ARG A 110 1.04 -6.51 -13.25
N LEU A 111 0.06 -5.72 -13.68
CA LEU A 111 -0.50 -5.82 -15.04
C LEU A 111 0.48 -5.33 -16.11
N ARG A 112 1.31 -4.33 -15.80
CA ARG A 112 2.24 -3.71 -16.76
C ARG A 112 3.57 -4.43 -16.87
N TYR A 113 4.13 -4.87 -15.74
CA TYR A 113 5.50 -5.37 -15.60
C TYR A 113 5.56 -6.83 -15.14
N GLY A 114 4.43 -7.41 -14.71
CA GLY A 114 4.41 -8.75 -14.12
C GLY A 114 5.01 -8.84 -12.71
N ALA A 115 5.31 -7.69 -12.11
CA ALA A 115 5.86 -7.53 -10.76
C ALA A 115 5.50 -6.16 -10.21
N VAL A 116 5.65 -5.97 -8.90
CA VAL A 116 5.60 -4.66 -8.26
C VAL A 116 7.00 -4.07 -8.16
N VAL A 117 7.11 -2.77 -8.39
CA VAL A 117 8.36 -2.03 -8.23
C VAL A 117 8.50 -1.61 -6.75
N ASP A 118 9.31 -2.34 -6.00
CA ASP A 118 9.65 -1.99 -4.63
C ASP A 118 11.00 -1.32 -4.57
N PHE A 119 11.13 -0.29 -3.72
CA PHE A 119 12.35 0.50 -3.74
C PHE A 119 12.80 1.15 -2.44
N ILE A 120 11.95 1.21 -1.42
CA ILE A 120 12.28 1.80 -0.14
C ILE A 120 12.80 0.69 0.77
N GLN A 121 14.08 0.76 1.16
CA GLN A 121 14.70 -0.15 2.10
C GLN A 121 15.02 0.57 3.40
N ALA A 122 14.27 0.27 4.45
CA ALA A 122 14.59 0.72 5.81
C ALA A 122 15.53 -0.28 6.49
N HIS A 123 16.57 0.21 7.18
CA HIS A 123 17.57 -0.63 7.84
C HIS A 123 18.14 0.02 9.10
N ILE A 124 18.63 -0.81 10.02
CA ILE A 124 19.35 -0.40 11.23
C ILE A 124 20.53 -1.37 11.43
N GLY A 125 21.76 -0.86 11.28
CA GLY A 125 22.96 -1.69 11.37
C GLY A 125 22.97 -2.77 10.29
N ALA A 126 23.14 -4.03 10.68
CA ALA A 126 23.08 -5.17 9.76
C ALA A 126 21.66 -5.67 9.47
N TYR A 127 20.65 -5.17 10.19
CA TYR A 127 19.26 -5.59 10.01
C TYR A 127 18.58 -4.72 8.96
N SER A 128 18.03 -5.35 7.92
CA SER A 128 17.20 -4.70 6.91
C SER A 128 15.75 -5.16 7.05
N TRP A 129 14.82 -4.21 7.02
CA TRP A 129 13.42 -4.49 6.81
C TRP A 129 13.18 -4.93 5.35
N TYR A 130 11.99 -5.45 5.08
CA TYR A 130 11.52 -5.73 3.73
C TYR A 130 11.54 -4.46 2.88
N VAL A 131 11.86 -4.59 1.58
CA VAL A 131 11.77 -3.47 0.65
C VAL A 131 10.29 -3.28 0.29
N PHE A 132 9.84 -2.03 0.28
CA PHE A 132 8.44 -1.66 0.02
C PHE A 132 8.36 -0.43 -0.88
N ASN A 133 7.16 -0.03 -1.25
CA ASN A 133 6.91 1.21 -2.00
C ASN A 133 5.95 2.16 -1.28
N VAL A 134 5.70 3.32 -1.88
CA VAL A 134 4.78 4.33 -1.32
C VAL A 134 3.35 3.79 -1.21
N GLY A 135 2.89 2.99 -2.17
CA GLY A 135 1.61 2.30 -2.11
C GLY A 135 1.48 1.37 -0.90
N ASP A 136 2.50 0.55 -0.61
CA ASP A 136 2.52 -0.34 0.55
C ASP A 136 2.47 0.45 1.86
N ALA A 137 3.26 1.52 1.97
CA ALA A 137 3.24 2.39 3.13
C ALA A 137 1.84 3.00 3.35
N ALA A 138 1.18 3.45 2.28
CA ALA A 138 -0.18 3.98 2.35
C ALA A 138 -1.21 2.92 2.78
N ILE A 139 -1.08 1.68 2.29
CA ILE A 139 -1.93 0.55 2.72
C ILE A 139 -1.73 0.30 4.21
N VAL A 140 -0.48 0.14 4.68
CA VAL A 140 -0.17 -0.14 6.08
C VAL A 140 -0.68 0.97 7.00
N CYS A 141 -0.42 2.24 6.65
CA CYS A 141 -0.92 3.37 7.43
C CYS A 141 -2.45 3.44 7.43
N GLY A 142 -3.10 3.23 6.28
CA GLY A 142 -4.56 3.24 6.19
C GLY A 142 -5.20 2.14 7.02
N VAL A 143 -4.67 0.91 6.98
CA VAL A 143 -5.12 -0.20 7.83
C VAL A 143 -4.91 0.14 9.31
N GLY A 144 -3.74 0.68 9.67
CA GLY A 144 -3.44 1.11 11.04
C GLY A 144 -4.43 2.16 11.55
N VAL A 145 -4.83 3.12 10.71
CA VAL A 145 -5.85 4.12 11.05
C VAL A 145 -7.22 3.47 11.28
N LEU A 146 -7.65 2.53 10.43
CA LEU A 146 -8.92 1.81 10.60
C LEU A 146 -8.92 0.97 11.89
N MET A 147 -7.80 0.32 12.20
CA MET A 147 -7.64 -0.46 13.43
C MET A 147 -7.68 0.44 14.67
N ALA A 148 -6.92 1.54 14.67
CA ALA A 148 -6.91 2.50 15.77
C ALA A 148 -8.31 3.11 15.99
N GLU A 149 -9.01 3.46 14.91
CA GLU A 149 -10.38 3.97 15.00
C GLU A 149 -11.32 2.92 15.63
N SER A 150 -11.19 1.65 15.28
CA SER A 150 -11.98 0.56 15.85
C SER A 150 -11.71 0.35 17.35
N LEU A 151 -10.43 0.31 17.74
CA LEU A 151 -10.01 0.10 19.13
C LEU A 151 -10.44 1.25 20.05
N LEU A 152 -10.24 2.50 19.62
CA LEU A 152 -10.63 3.68 20.41
C LEU A 152 -12.14 3.74 20.64
N ARG A 153 -12.95 3.20 19.72
CA ARG A 153 -14.40 3.12 19.89
C ARG A 153 -14.82 2.01 20.84
N GLY A 154 -14.18 0.84 20.75
CA GLY A 154 -14.47 -0.27 21.67
C GLY A 154 -14.34 0.17 23.13
N ASN A 155 -13.31 0.96 23.42
CA ASN A 155 -13.09 1.53 24.75
C ASN A 155 -14.16 2.56 25.16
N ALA A 156 -14.61 3.42 24.23
CA ALA A 156 -15.67 4.40 24.50
C ALA A 156 -17.07 3.79 24.77
N THR A 157 -17.31 2.55 24.30
CA THR A 157 -18.54 1.80 24.60
C THR A 157 -18.45 0.95 25.86
N GLY A 158 -17.25 0.59 26.32
CA GLY A 158 -17.04 -0.16 27.56
C GLY A 158 -17.30 0.69 28.82
N ASP A 159 -17.03 1.99 28.74
CA ASP A 159 -17.14 2.92 29.88
C ASP A 159 -18.58 3.38 30.19
N ARG A 160 -19.56 3.01 29.35
CA ARG A 160 -20.99 3.33 29.55
C ARG A 160 -21.80 2.19 30.20
N LYS A 161 -21.13 1.11 30.65
CA LYS A 161 -21.78 -0.05 31.28
C LYS A 161 -21.24 -0.32 32.70
N ALA A 162 -21.06 0.72 33.50
CA ALA A 162 -20.94 0.58 34.95
C ALA A 162 -22.23 1.13 35.59
N PRO A 163 -23.17 0.28 36.05
CA PRO A 163 -24.21 0.67 36.99
C PRO A 163 -23.65 0.90 38.39
#